data_AF-A0AAV3Z8U8-F1
#
_entry.id   AF-A0AAV3Z8U8-F1
#
_cell.length_a   1.000
_cell.length_b   1.000
_cell.length_c   1.000
_cell.angle_alpha   90.00
_cell.angle_beta   90.00
_cell.angle_gamma   90.00
#
_symmetry.space_group_name_H-M   'P 1'
#
loop_
_entity.id
_entity.type
_entity.pdbx_description
1 polymer ?
#
loop_
_entity_poly.entity_id
_entity_poly.type
_entity_poly.pdbx_seq_one_letter_code
_entity_poly.pdbx_strand_id
1 'polypeptide(L)'
;MTTLPRITPAATPRSVSAAAACGGGPGSDTPRPSGHGSQCGATTSYGPYPPPELTSTWNHMKFPGRVNPLAPPPPRRRINNSWETTPQHWHNEKRKLMMQQREHERYHSAWAKPFYGPPADKEAYRRHYREVLKQQMSDRDLKLRNDFQVKVKESEAAVEYDRQCKMKDFQDFVKKFTYLKNFRDDNKMFMEKAWARDRHSKIMTDRYDREVMRYNPINWSGTLS
;
A
#
# COMPACT_ATOMS: atom_id res chain seq x y z
N MET A 1 -9.04 51.62 4.65
CA MET A 1 -8.35 50.72 3.71
C MET A 1 -8.08 49.41 4.42
N THR A 2 -8.86 48.36 4.15
CA THR A 2 -8.77 47.07 4.83
C THR A 2 -8.39 46.01 3.80
N THR A 3 -7.17 45.50 3.89
CA THR A 3 -6.63 44.46 3.00
C THR A 3 -7.12 43.08 3.45
N LEU A 4 -7.72 42.33 2.52
CA LEU A 4 -8.17 40.95 2.72
C LEU A 4 -6.96 39.99 2.77
N PRO A 5 -6.99 38.91 3.59
CA PRO A 5 -5.92 37.92 3.61
C PRO A 5 -5.98 37.00 2.38
N ARG A 6 -4.82 36.86 1.74
CA ARG A 6 -4.60 35.99 0.58
C ARG A 6 -4.57 34.52 1.04
N ILE A 7 -5.56 33.74 0.62
CA ILE A 7 -5.58 32.28 0.81
C ILE A 7 -4.71 31.66 -0.27
N THR A 8 -3.46 31.35 0.04
CA THR A 8 -2.65 30.43 -0.76
C THR A 8 -2.88 29.00 -0.26
N PRO A 9 -3.18 28.03 -1.14
CA PRO A 9 -3.25 26.63 -0.73
C PRO A 9 -1.86 26.10 -0.35
N ALA A 10 -1.79 25.30 0.71
CA ALA A 10 -0.58 24.60 1.12
C ALA A 10 -0.18 23.59 0.02
N ALA A 11 1.06 23.69 -0.45
CA ALA A 11 1.61 22.75 -1.42
C ALA A 11 1.65 21.34 -0.82
N THR A 12 1.04 20.39 -1.53
CA THR A 12 1.13 18.96 -1.23
C THR A 12 2.61 18.51 -1.30
N PRO A 13 3.16 17.80 -0.30
CA PRO A 13 4.51 17.28 -0.41
C PRO A 13 4.54 16.18 -1.48
N ARG A 14 5.35 16.42 -2.54
CA ARG A 14 5.71 15.41 -3.52
C ARG A 14 6.62 14.38 -2.86
N SER A 15 6.21 13.12 -2.87
CA SER A 15 7.08 11.98 -2.56
C SER A 15 8.24 11.94 -3.56
N VAL A 16 9.45 12.19 -3.07
CA VAL A 16 10.69 11.94 -3.80
C VAL A 16 10.93 10.44 -3.81
N SER A 17 10.72 9.81 -4.97
CA SER A 17 11.15 8.44 -5.23
C SER A 17 12.68 8.39 -5.24
N ALA A 18 13.26 7.87 -4.17
CA ALA A 18 14.68 7.53 -4.11
C ALA A 18 14.92 6.24 -4.91
N ALA A 19 15.30 6.39 -6.19
CA ALA A 19 15.88 5.29 -6.97
C ALA A 19 16.73 5.85 -8.13
N ALA A 20 17.88 6.45 -7.81
CA ALA A 20 18.96 6.67 -8.76
C ALA A 20 20.30 6.90 -8.03
N ALA A 21 21.06 5.81 -7.85
CA ALA A 21 22.53 5.71 -7.71
C ALA A 21 22.78 4.27 -7.19
N CYS A 22 23.42 3.35 -7.91
CA CYS A 22 24.78 3.44 -8.44
C CYS A 22 24.94 2.64 -9.75
N GLY A 23 25.99 2.98 -10.50
CA GLY A 23 26.36 2.53 -11.86
C GLY A 23 26.43 1.01 -12.08
N GLY A 24 26.50 0.50 -13.30
CA GLY A 24 27.19 1.02 -14.47
C GLY A 24 28.26 -0.01 -14.86
N GLY A 25 28.00 -0.81 -15.91
CA GLY A 25 28.96 -1.77 -16.46
C GLY A 25 28.30 -2.80 -17.39
N PRO A 26 28.93 -3.16 -18.52
CA PRO A 26 28.25 -3.44 -19.79
C PRO A 26 28.00 -4.93 -20.06
N GLY A 27 27.02 -5.29 -20.89
CA GLY A 27 26.99 -6.65 -21.44
C GLY A 27 25.66 -7.14 -22.01
N SER A 28 25.66 -7.32 -23.32
CA SER A 28 24.88 -8.28 -24.12
C SER A 28 23.35 -8.15 -24.17
N ASP A 29 22.91 -7.52 -25.26
CA ASP A 29 21.72 -7.92 -26.01
C ASP A 29 21.71 -9.45 -26.22
N THR A 30 20.73 -10.14 -25.66
CA THR A 30 20.38 -11.50 -26.07
C THR A 30 19.16 -11.44 -26.99
N PRO A 31 19.25 -11.86 -28.26
CA PRO A 31 18.08 -12.04 -29.10
C PRO A 31 17.28 -13.25 -28.62
N ARG A 32 15.95 -13.11 -28.60
CA ARG A 32 15.02 -14.25 -28.49
C ARG A 32 15.20 -15.15 -29.71
N PRO A 33 15.37 -16.48 -29.56
CA PRO A 33 15.21 -17.38 -30.69
C PRO A 33 13.73 -17.74 -30.84
N SER A 34 13.11 -17.18 -31.88
CA SER A 34 11.95 -17.78 -32.53
C SER A 34 12.35 -19.13 -33.12
N GLY A 35 11.60 -20.18 -32.81
CA GLY A 35 11.89 -21.52 -33.29
C GLY A 35 11.74 -21.66 -34.80
N HIS A 36 12.66 -22.40 -35.42
CA HIS A 36 12.41 -23.43 -36.42
C HIS A 36 13.61 -24.37 -36.46
N GLY A 37 13.35 -25.66 -36.60
CA GLY A 37 14.34 -26.71 -36.44
C GLY A 37 15.46 -26.64 -37.47
N SER A 38 16.69 -26.87 -37.00
CA SER A 38 17.73 -27.51 -37.79
C SER A 38 18.69 -28.20 -36.83
N GLN A 39 18.84 -29.50 -36.99
CA GLN A 39 19.84 -30.30 -36.30
C GLN A 39 21.22 -29.87 -36.81
N CYS A 40 21.90 -29.03 -36.05
CA CYS A 40 23.35 -28.89 -36.13
C CYS A 40 23.91 -29.35 -34.78
N GLY A 41 24.24 -30.64 -34.73
CA GLY A 41 25.01 -31.24 -33.64
C GLY A 41 26.43 -30.70 -33.65
N ALA A 42 26.62 -29.50 -33.12
CA ALA A 42 27.89 -29.18 -32.51
C ALA A 42 27.97 -30.04 -31.25
N THR A 43 28.65 -31.18 -31.35
CA THR A 43 29.12 -31.93 -30.21
C THR A 43 30.01 -31.00 -29.40
N THR A 44 29.41 -30.30 -28.43
CA THR A 44 30.18 -29.75 -27.32
C THR A 44 30.93 -30.94 -26.75
N SER A 45 32.24 -31.00 -27.00
CA SER A 45 33.11 -32.12 -26.61
C SER A 45 33.08 -32.37 -25.11
N TYR A 46 32.61 -31.37 -24.36
CA TYR A 46 32.22 -31.45 -22.98
C TYR A 46 30.70 -31.21 -22.89
N GLY A 47 29.92 -32.27 -22.61
CA GLY A 47 28.55 -32.11 -22.13
C GLY A 47 28.51 -31.29 -20.82
N PRO A 48 27.33 -30.87 -20.35
CA PRO A 48 27.22 -30.07 -19.13
C PRO A 48 27.88 -30.80 -17.95
N TYR A 49 29.01 -30.27 -17.48
CA TYR A 49 29.71 -30.80 -16.32
C TYR A 49 28.95 -30.39 -15.04
N PRO A 50 28.77 -31.29 -14.07
CA PRO A 50 29.22 -32.68 -14.02
C PRO A 50 28.33 -33.66 -14.81
N PRO A 51 28.92 -34.72 -15.41
CA PRO A 51 28.19 -35.74 -16.16
C PRO A 51 27.02 -36.34 -15.37
N PRO A 52 25.84 -36.53 -15.99
CA PRO A 52 24.64 -37.10 -15.33
C PRO A 52 24.85 -38.45 -14.65
N GLU A 53 25.82 -39.21 -15.12
CA GLU A 53 26.06 -40.61 -14.77
C GLU A 53 26.89 -40.76 -13.49
N LEU A 54 27.66 -39.74 -13.10
CA LEU A 54 28.69 -39.88 -12.07
C LEU A 54 28.19 -39.72 -10.62
N THR A 55 27.01 -39.14 -10.38
CA THR A 55 26.73 -38.61 -9.03
C THR A 55 25.33 -38.75 -8.46
N SER A 56 24.38 -39.45 -9.11
CA SER A 56 22.98 -39.36 -8.68
C SER A 56 22.47 -40.64 -8.00
N THR A 57 22.39 -40.62 -6.68
CA THR A 57 21.53 -41.51 -5.87
C THR A 57 20.05 -41.48 -6.31
N TRP A 58 19.67 -40.51 -7.15
CA TRP A 58 18.34 -40.36 -7.75
C TRP A 58 18.14 -41.08 -9.08
N ASN A 59 19.14 -41.80 -9.60
CA ASN A 59 19.00 -42.56 -10.85
C ASN A 59 17.90 -43.64 -10.78
N HIS A 60 17.47 -44.01 -9.58
CA HIS A 60 16.39 -44.97 -9.33
C HIS A 60 14.99 -44.32 -9.29
N MET A 61 14.90 -42.99 -9.20
CA MET A 61 13.62 -42.28 -9.05
C MET A 61 13.05 -41.86 -10.41
N LYS A 62 11.83 -42.33 -10.71
CA LYS A 62 11.10 -41.95 -11.93
C LYS A 62 10.46 -40.57 -11.74
N PHE A 63 10.93 -39.58 -12.49
CA PHE A 63 10.31 -38.24 -12.49
C PHE A 63 8.98 -38.29 -13.23
N PRO A 64 7.89 -37.71 -12.66
CA PRO A 64 6.62 -37.65 -13.37
C PRO A 64 6.73 -36.78 -14.63
N GLY A 65 5.96 -37.13 -15.65
CA GLY A 65 5.83 -36.33 -16.87
C GLY A 65 5.19 -34.97 -16.61
N ARG A 66 5.49 -33.98 -17.46
CA ARG A 66 4.82 -32.67 -17.43
C ARG A 66 3.37 -32.84 -17.87
N VAL A 67 2.44 -32.29 -17.11
CA VAL A 67 1.00 -32.33 -17.44
C VAL A 67 0.61 -30.99 -18.05
N ASN A 68 -0.16 -31.00 -19.14
CA ASN A 68 -0.70 -29.76 -19.70
C ASN A 68 -1.90 -29.31 -18.85
N PRO A 69 -1.84 -28.13 -18.18
CA PRO A 69 -2.94 -27.66 -17.34
C PRO A 69 -4.20 -27.31 -18.14
N LEU A 70 -4.09 -27.05 -19.44
CA LEU A 70 -5.21 -26.72 -20.32
C LEU A 70 -5.76 -27.93 -21.09
N ALA A 71 -5.24 -29.14 -20.85
CA ALA A 71 -5.76 -30.33 -21.49
C ALA A 71 -7.13 -30.70 -20.91
N PRO A 72 -8.10 -31.10 -21.75
CA PRO A 72 -9.42 -31.50 -21.26
C PRO A 72 -9.28 -32.71 -20.31
N PRO A 73 -10.05 -32.73 -19.20
CA PRO A 73 -10.01 -33.86 -18.28
C PRO A 73 -10.48 -35.14 -18.98
N PRO A 74 -9.89 -36.31 -18.66
CA PRO A 74 -10.33 -37.57 -19.24
C PRO A 74 -11.80 -37.82 -18.89
N PRO A 75 -12.61 -38.38 -19.82
CA PRO A 75 -14.05 -38.52 -19.63
C PRO A 75 -14.34 -39.42 -18.41
N ARG A 76 -14.90 -38.84 -17.35
CA ARG A 76 -15.32 -39.54 -16.13
C ARG A 76 -16.86 -39.55 -16.01
N ARG A 77 -17.42 -40.66 -15.52
CA ARG A 77 -18.87 -40.96 -15.51
C ARG A 77 -19.74 -40.02 -14.63
N ARG A 78 -19.15 -39.16 -13.81
CA ARG A 78 -19.83 -38.10 -13.05
C ARG A 78 -18.86 -36.94 -12.90
N ILE A 79 -19.22 -35.74 -13.36
CA ILE A 79 -18.30 -34.59 -13.30
C ILE A 79 -18.96 -33.40 -12.60
N ASN A 80 -18.57 -33.15 -11.35
CA ASN A 80 -18.51 -31.79 -10.83
C ASN A 80 -17.29 -31.13 -11.51
N ASN A 81 -17.53 -30.41 -12.60
CA ASN A 81 -16.49 -29.79 -13.43
C ASN A 81 -16.05 -28.45 -12.80
N SER A 82 -15.13 -28.50 -11.84
CA SER A 82 -14.36 -27.29 -11.49
C SER A 82 -13.36 -27.04 -12.63
N TRP A 83 -13.44 -25.88 -13.27
CA TRP A 83 -12.48 -25.41 -14.29
C TRP A 83 -11.12 -24.99 -13.69
N GLU A 84 -10.87 -25.39 -12.45
CA GLU A 84 -9.64 -25.08 -11.74
C GLU A 84 -8.49 -25.93 -12.27
N THR A 85 -7.40 -25.26 -12.65
CA THR A 85 -6.16 -25.88 -13.09
C THR A 85 -5.18 -26.12 -11.93
N THR A 86 -5.60 -25.84 -10.70
CA THR A 86 -4.78 -25.92 -9.47
C THR A 86 -4.06 -27.26 -9.31
N PRO A 87 -4.71 -28.44 -9.50
CA PRO A 87 -4.03 -29.73 -9.37
C PRO A 87 -2.93 -29.94 -10.41
N GLN A 88 -3.15 -29.52 -11.66
CA GLN A 88 -2.19 -29.64 -12.75
C GLN A 88 -1.02 -28.67 -12.57
N HIS A 89 -1.28 -27.46 -12.09
CA HIS A 89 -0.22 -26.51 -11.70
C HIS A 89 0.61 -27.05 -10.56
N TRP A 90 -0.02 -27.55 -9.49
CA TRP A 90 0.68 -28.18 -8.37
C TRP A 90 1.55 -29.36 -8.79
N HIS A 91 1.04 -30.23 -9.68
CA HIS A 91 1.82 -31.35 -10.23
C HIS A 91 3.08 -30.87 -10.96
N ASN A 92 2.94 -29.85 -11.79
CA ASN A 92 4.06 -29.27 -12.53
C ASN A 92 5.05 -28.55 -11.62
N GLU A 93 4.59 -27.86 -10.58
CA GLU A 93 5.45 -27.23 -9.56
C GLU A 93 6.23 -28.29 -8.78
N LYS A 94 5.57 -29.35 -8.32
CA LYS A 94 6.22 -30.47 -7.63
C LYS A 94 7.27 -31.13 -8.52
N ARG A 95 6.96 -31.35 -9.80
CA ARG A 95 7.92 -31.86 -10.79
C ARG A 95 9.13 -30.94 -10.94
N LYS A 96 8.88 -29.63 -11.09
CA LYS A 96 9.94 -28.61 -11.19
C LYS A 96 10.86 -28.65 -9.97
N LEU A 97 10.30 -28.72 -8.76
CA LEU A 97 11.07 -28.83 -7.52
C LEU A 97 11.91 -30.09 -7.47
N MET A 98 11.35 -31.26 -7.81
CA MET A 98 12.12 -32.52 -7.85
C MET A 98 13.27 -32.47 -8.87
N MET A 99 13.05 -31.88 -10.04
CA MET A 99 14.11 -31.70 -11.04
C MET A 99 15.19 -30.72 -10.55
N GLN A 100 14.80 -29.62 -9.91
CA GLN A 100 15.74 -28.65 -9.33
C GLN A 100 16.57 -29.26 -8.20
N GLN A 101 15.96 -30.06 -7.32
CA GLN A 101 16.67 -30.78 -6.26
C GLN A 101 17.69 -31.76 -6.84
N ARG A 102 17.29 -32.58 -7.81
CA ARG A 102 18.20 -33.50 -8.50
C ARG A 102 19.39 -32.76 -9.11
N GLU A 103 19.12 -31.66 -9.80
CA GLU A 103 20.16 -30.87 -10.45
C GLU A 103 21.11 -30.24 -9.43
N HIS A 104 20.56 -29.66 -8.38
CA HIS A 104 21.32 -29.10 -7.27
C HIS A 104 22.21 -30.16 -6.62
N GLU A 105 21.68 -31.36 -6.35
CA GLU A 105 22.47 -32.46 -5.80
C GLU A 105 23.54 -32.93 -6.78
N ARG A 106 23.25 -33.00 -8.08
CA ARG A 106 24.22 -33.38 -9.11
C ARG A 106 25.41 -32.41 -9.12
N TYR A 107 25.14 -31.10 -9.13
CA TYR A 107 26.18 -30.08 -9.04
C TYR A 107 26.90 -30.14 -7.69
N HIS A 108 26.16 -30.16 -6.59
CA HIS A 108 26.75 -30.15 -5.26
C HIS A 108 27.65 -31.38 -5.02
N SER A 109 27.23 -32.57 -5.45
CA SER A 109 28.01 -33.80 -5.28
C SER A 109 29.29 -33.82 -6.10
N ALA A 110 29.29 -33.27 -7.32
CA ALA A 110 30.49 -33.24 -8.14
C ALA A 110 31.50 -32.16 -7.74
N TRP A 111 31.01 -31.03 -7.24
CA TRP A 111 31.84 -29.93 -6.74
C TRP A 111 32.13 -30.04 -5.24
N ALA A 112 31.51 -31.00 -4.55
CA ALA A 112 31.83 -31.30 -3.16
C ALA A 112 33.28 -31.77 -3.08
N LYS A 113 34.07 -31.04 -2.29
CA LYS A 113 35.44 -31.43 -2.02
C LYS A 113 35.45 -32.81 -1.35
N PRO A 114 36.18 -33.80 -1.89
CA PRO A 114 36.35 -35.08 -1.22
C PRO A 114 37.00 -34.82 0.14
N PHE A 115 36.26 -35.14 1.20
CA PHE A 115 36.75 -34.95 2.57
C PHE A 115 37.57 -36.18 2.97
N TYR A 116 38.86 -35.98 3.19
CA TYR A 116 39.76 -37.01 3.69
C TYR A 116 39.92 -36.80 5.19
N GLY A 117 39.38 -37.73 5.98
CA GLY A 117 39.41 -37.65 7.45
C GLY A 117 38.57 -38.77 8.08
N PRO A 118 38.74 -39.02 9.40
CA PRO A 118 37.92 -39.96 10.15
C PRO A 118 36.42 -39.69 9.95
N PRO A 119 35.56 -40.74 9.96
CA PRO A 119 34.11 -40.56 9.87
C PRO A 119 33.53 -39.61 10.92
N ALA A 120 34.15 -39.52 12.09
CA ALA A 120 33.78 -38.58 13.16
C ALA A 120 33.89 -37.12 12.73
N ASP A 121 35.01 -36.73 12.11
CA ASP A 121 35.26 -35.35 11.68
C ASP A 121 34.37 -34.95 10.50
N LYS A 122 34.11 -35.90 9.59
CA LYS A 122 33.11 -35.75 8.51
C LYS A 122 31.74 -35.41 9.07
N GLU A 123 31.33 -36.11 10.14
CA GLU A 123 30.03 -35.90 10.75
C GLU A 123 29.96 -34.60 11.54
N ALA A 124 31.03 -34.22 12.25
CA ALA A 124 31.12 -32.93 12.93
C ALA A 124 30.99 -31.76 11.94
N TYR A 125 31.69 -31.83 10.80
CA TYR A 125 31.56 -30.85 9.71
C TYR A 125 30.11 -30.79 9.19
N ARG A 126 29.51 -31.93 8.82
CA ARG A 126 28.11 -31.97 8.36
C ARG A 126 27.12 -31.47 9.40
N ARG A 127 27.38 -31.71 10.70
CA ARG A 127 26.57 -31.19 11.80
C ARG A 127 26.62 -29.66 11.85
N HIS A 128 27.81 -29.07 11.79
CA HIS A 128 27.98 -27.61 11.80
C HIS A 128 27.18 -26.93 10.69
N TYR A 129 27.27 -27.40 9.44
CA TYR A 129 26.49 -26.82 8.35
C TYR A 129 24.97 -26.97 8.54
N ARG A 130 24.51 -28.11 9.08
CA ARG A 130 23.08 -28.28 9.41
C ARG A 130 22.62 -27.29 10.48
N GLU A 131 23.45 -27.01 11.48
CA GLU A 131 23.17 -26.03 12.53
C GLU A 131 23.12 -24.61 11.95
N VAL A 132 24.10 -24.23 11.13
CA VAL A 132 24.12 -22.91 10.46
C VAL A 132 22.89 -22.72 9.58
N LEU A 133 22.49 -23.74 8.80
CA LEU A 133 21.30 -23.66 7.96
C LEU A 133 20.02 -23.53 8.79
N LYS A 134 19.90 -24.29 9.89
CA LYS A 134 18.77 -24.14 10.83
C LYS A 134 18.71 -22.74 11.42
N GLN A 135 19.86 -22.18 11.79
CA GLN A 135 19.95 -20.81 12.29
C GLN A 135 19.48 -19.81 11.23
N GLN A 136 19.98 -19.91 9.99
CA GLN A 136 19.58 -19.04 8.88
C GLN A 136 18.07 -19.11 8.59
N MET A 137 17.48 -20.31 8.67
CA MET A 137 16.02 -20.48 8.53
C MET A 137 15.27 -19.79 9.67
N SER A 138 15.70 -19.99 10.91
CA SER A 138 15.12 -19.33 12.09
C SER A 138 15.21 -17.81 12.01
N ASP A 139 16.38 -17.28 11.61
CA ASP A 139 16.62 -15.85 11.48
C ASP A 139 15.74 -15.24 10.38
N ARG A 140 15.59 -15.95 9.25
CA ARG A 140 14.69 -15.54 8.17
C ARG A 140 13.24 -15.50 8.63
N ASP A 141 12.78 -16.53 9.34
CA ASP A 141 11.41 -16.58 9.84
C ASP A 141 11.13 -15.49 10.87
N LEU A 142 12.09 -15.22 11.76
CA LEU A 142 12.02 -14.13 12.73
C LEU A 142 11.97 -12.77 12.03
N LYS A 143 12.81 -12.56 11.02
CA LYS A 143 12.79 -11.34 10.20
C LYS A 143 11.42 -11.14 9.53
N LEU A 144 10.87 -12.17 8.90
CA LEU A 144 9.55 -12.09 8.25
C LEU A 144 8.44 -11.76 9.24
N ARG A 145 8.47 -12.34 10.46
CA ARG A 145 7.51 -12.01 11.53
C ARG A 145 7.65 -10.57 11.99
N ASN A 146 8.87 -10.08 12.18
CA ASN A 146 9.11 -8.70 12.58
C ASN A 146 8.65 -7.72 11.50
N ASP A 147 9.00 -7.97 10.23
CA ASP A 147 8.58 -7.16 9.09
C ASP A 147 7.04 -7.12 9.00
N PHE A 148 6.37 -8.24 9.26
CA PHE A 148 4.91 -8.30 9.31
C PHE A 148 4.35 -7.47 10.48
N GLN A 149 4.90 -7.59 11.68
CA GLN A 149 4.47 -6.80 12.84
C GLN A 149 4.65 -5.29 12.61
N VAL A 150 5.74 -4.87 11.96
CA VAL A 150 5.98 -3.47 11.60
C VAL A 150 4.88 -2.98 10.65
N LYS A 151 4.59 -3.73 9.58
CA LYS A 151 3.52 -3.37 8.63
C LYS A 151 2.16 -3.27 9.28
N VAL A 152 1.84 -4.17 10.21
CA VAL A 152 0.58 -4.12 10.97
C VAL A 152 0.51 -2.82 11.78
N LYS A 153 1.55 -2.48 12.54
CA LYS A 153 1.60 -1.24 13.33
C LYS A 153 1.51 0.01 12.46
N GLU A 154 2.19 0.03 11.32
CA GLU A 154 2.09 1.14 10.35
C GLU A 154 0.67 1.30 9.83
N SER A 155 -0.01 0.20 9.51
CA SER A 155 -1.40 0.23 9.04
C SER A 155 -2.38 0.68 10.12
N GLU A 156 -2.20 0.23 11.37
CA GLU A 156 -3.00 0.67 12.51
C GLU A 156 -2.84 2.18 12.76
N ALA A 157 -1.60 2.68 12.70
CA ALA A 157 -1.31 4.10 12.84
C ALA A 157 -1.98 4.94 11.73
N ALA A 158 -1.98 4.47 10.49
CA ALA A 158 -2.63 5.15 9.38
C ALA A 158 -4.16 5.22 9.57
N VAL A 159 -4.78 4.12 10.00
CA VAL A 159 -6.23 4.08 10.27
C VAL A 159 -6.61 5.01 11.42
N GLU A 160 -5.81 5.05 12.48
CA GLU A 160 -6.06 5.92 13.62
C GLU A 160 -5.89 7.40 13.23
N TYR A 161 -4.89 7.73 12.41
CA TYR A 161 -4.72 9.07 11.87
C TYR A 161 -5.93 9.52 11.05
N ASP A 162 -6.45 8.67 10.16
CA ASP A 162 -7.66 8.96 9.39
C ASP A 162 -8.89 9.18 10.29
N ARG A 163 -9.01 8.39 11.35
CA ARG A 163 -10.07 8.56 12.35
C ARG A 163 -9.99 9.93 13.03
N GLN A 164 -8.79 10.35 13.41
CA GLN A 164 -8.55 11.65 14.03
C GLN A 164 -8.86 12.81 13.07
N CYS A 165 -8.46 12.70 11.80
CA CYS A 165 -8.80 13.69 10.78
C CYS A 165 -10.33 13.86 10.65
N LYS A 166 -11.08 12.76 10.52
CA LYS A 166 -12.55 12.81 10.44
C LYS A 166 -13.18 13.44 11.68
N MET A 167 -12.67 13.11 12.86
CA MET A 167 -13.14 13.70 14.12
C MET A 167 -12.90 15.20 14.16
N LYS A 168 -11.72 15.64 13.72
CA LYS A 168 -11.36 17.06 13.67
C LYS A 168 -12.24 17.83 12.69
N ASP A 169 -12.43 17.30 11.48
CA ASP A 169 -13.30 17.91 10.47
C ASP A 169 -14.74 18.07 10.98
N PHE A 170 -15.25 17.05 11.68
CA PHE A 170 -16.57 17.11 12.31
C PHE A 170 -16.62 18.19 13.39
N GLN A 171 -15.62 18.26 14.27
CA GLN A 171 -15.55 19.30 15.29
C GLN A 171 -15.48 20.70 14.68
N ASP A 172 -14.70 20.89 13.62
CA ASP A 172 -14.54 22.18 12.96
C ASP A 172 -15.82 22.59 12.21
N PHE A 173 -16.55 21.62 11.64
CA PHE A 173 -17.90 21.84 11.13
C PHE A 173 -18.86 22.33 12.22
N VAL A 174 -18.93 21.64 13.36
CA VAL A 174 -19.81 22.01 14.48
C VAL A 174 -19.44 23.39 15.04
N LYS A 175 -18.15 23.68 15.21
CA LYS A 175 -17.67 25.00 15.65
C LYS A 175 -18.12 26.10 14.69
N LYS A 176 -17.90 25.92 13.39
CA LYS A 176 -18.30 26.89 12.36
C LYS A 176 -19.82 27.08 12.34
N PHE A 177 -20.58 25.99 12.40
CA PHE A 177 -22.04 26.04 12.44
C PHE A 177 -22.54 26.82 13.66
N THR A 178 -21.99 26.52 14.83
CA THR A 178 -22.36 27.19 16.09
C THR A 178 -22.01 28.69 16.03
N TYR A 179 -20.83 29.03 15.51
CA TYR A 179 -20.42 30.42 15.31
C TYR A 179 -21.40 31.18 14.40
N LEU A 180 -21.76 30.62 13.24
CA LEU A 180 -22.68 31.26 12.30
C LEU A 180 -24.09 31.39 12.86
N LYS A 181 -24.55 30.38 13.62
CA LYS A 181 -25.83 30.43 14.32
C LYS A 181 -25.85 31.58 15.32
N ASN A 182 -24.84 31.65 16.19
CA ASN A 182 -24.73 32.72 17.19
C ASN A 182 -24.67 34.09 16.51
N PHE A 183 -23.85 34.25 15.47
CA PHE A 183 -23.76 35.50 14.71
C PHE A 183 -25.11 35.93 14.11
N ARG A 184 -25.88 34.98 13.55
CA ARG A 184 -27.22 35.24 13.02
C ARG A 184 -28.16 35.71 14.12
N ASP A 185 -28.17 35.00 15.25
CA ASP A 185 -29.08 35.27 16.36
C ASP A 185 -28.73 36.62 17.03
N ASP A 186 -27.44 36.94 17.20
CA ASP A 186 -26.95 38.22 17.69
C ASP A 186 -27.32 39.38 16.77
N ASN A 187 -27.18 39.20 15.45
CA ASN A 187 -27.56 40.21 14.46
C ASN A 187 -29.08 40.47 14.48
N LYS A 188 -29.89 39.41 14.59
CA LYS A 188 -31.33 39.54 14.77
C LYS A 188 -31.67 40.32 16.05
N MET A 189 -31.05 39.97 17.18
CA MET A 189 -31.24 40.70 18.44
C MET A 189 -30.82 42.17 18.34
N PHE A 190 -29.75 42.47 17.62
CA PHE A 190 -29.30 43.83 17.39
C PHE A 190 -30.33 44.64 16.59
N MET A 191 -30.85 44.07 15.51
CA MET A 191 -31.89 44.71 14.68
C MET A 191 -33.19 44.93 15.46
N GLU A 192 -33.64 43.95 16.24
CA GLU A 192 -34.83 44.08 17.08
C GLU A 192 -34.67 45.18 18.13
N LYS A 193 -33.49 45.29 18.76
CA LYS A 193 -33.19 46.38 19.70
C LYS A 193 -33.15 47.75 19.01
N ALA A 194 -32.60 47.83 17.80
CA ALA A 194 -32.58 49.07 17.02
C ALA A 194 -34.02 49.50 16.68
N TRP A 195 -34.85 48.59 16.15
CA TRP A 195 -36.25 48.88 15.84
C TRP A 195 -37.07 49.27 17.07
N ALA A 196 -36.84 48.63 18.22
CA ALA A 196 -37.50 48.98 19.47
C ALA A 196 -37.13 50.41 19.91
N ARG A 197 -35.84 50.78 19.77
CA ARG A 197 -35.35 52.13 20.09
C ARG A 197 -35.94 53.18 19.15
N ASP A 198 -35.94 52.93 17.85
CA ASP A 198 -36.48 53.86 16.85
C ASP A 198 -37.98 54.07 17.04
N ARG A 199 -38.72 52.99 17.33
CA ARG A 199 -40.15 53.07 17.67
C ARG A 199 -40.37 53.91 18.93
N HIS A 200 -39.56 53.71 19.97
CA HIS A 200 -39.66 54.49 21.20
C HIS A 200 -39.33 55.97 20.97
N SER A 201 -38.27 56.25 20.21
CA SER A 201 -37.90 57.61 19.82
C SER A 201 -39.02 58.29 19.06
N LYS A 202 -39.64 57.60 18.09
CA LYS A 202 -40.77 58.12 17.33
C LYS A 202 -41.99 58.43 18.22
N ILE A 203 -42.31 57.55 19.17
CA ILE A 203 -43.40 57.80 20.13
C ILE A 203 -43.11 59.04 20.97
N MET A 204 -41.86 59.23 21.40
CA MET A 204 -41.45 60.39 22.19
C MET A 204 -41.47 61.69 21.37
N THR A 205 -41.00 61.66 20.12
CA THR A 205 -41.08 62.83 19.21
C THR A 205 -42.53 63.17 18.90
N ASP A 206 -43.36 62.19 18.54
CA ASP A 206 -44.78 62.40 18.23
C ASP A 206 -45.53 62.98 19.45
N ARG A 207 -45.15 62.55 20.68
CA ARG A 207 -45.70 63.11 21.92
C ARG A 207 -45.25 64.55 22.15
N TYR A 208 -43.96 64.81 22.00
CA TYR A 208 -43.39 66.15 22.13
C TYR A 208 -44.02 67.12 21.12
N ASP A 209 -44.12 66.73 19.84
CA ASP A 209 -44.73 67.53 18.79
C ASP A 209 -46.19 67.87 19.09
N ARG A 210 -46.96 66.90 19.61
CA ARG A 210 -48.35 67.15 20.08
C ARG A 210 -48.39 68.15 21.23
N GLU A 211 -47.47 68.06 22.19
CA GLU A 211 -47.37 69.01 23.30
C GLU A 211 -46.99 70.41 22.80
N VAL A 212 -46.04 70.54 21.87
CA VAL A 212 -45.66 71.82 21.25
C VAL A 212 -46.81 72.45 20.48
N MET A 213 -47.52 71.68 19.65
CA MET A 213 -48.68 72.15 18.87
C MET A 213 -49.83 72.66 19.77
N ARG A 214 -49.94 72.14 21.00
CA ARG A 214 -50.91 72.61 21.99
C ARG A 214 -50.63 74.04 22.46
N TYR A 215 -49.36 74.43 22.54
CA TYR A 215 -48.95 75.75 23.03
C TYR A 215 -48.71 76.77 21.90
N ASN A 216 -48.38 76.33 20.68
CA ASN A 216 -48.15 77.23 19.54
C ASN A 216 -48.70 76.64 18.21
N PRO A 217 -50.01 76.74 17.95
CA PRO A 217 -50.67 76.03 16.85
C PRO A 217 -50.36 76.56 15.44
N ILE A 218 -49.63 77.68 15.29
CA ILE A 218 -49.48 78.39 14.01
C ILE A 218 -48.03 78.38 13.46
N ASN A 219 -47.00 78.18 14.29
CA ASN A 219 -45.60 78.30 13.86
C ASN A 219 -44.82 77.00 14.04
N TRP A 220 -44.90 76.13 13.04
CA TRP A 220 -44.37 74.77 13.03
C TRP A 220 -42.88 74.67 12.65
N SER A 221 -42.26 75.74 12.14
CA SER A 221 -40.85 75.76 11.72
C SER A 221 -39.97 76.75 12.49
N GLY A 222 -40.55 77.62 13.33
CA GLY A 222 -39.80 78.68 14.02
C GLY A 222 -39.18 79.72 13.09
N THR A 223 -39.59 79.77 11.80
CA THR A 223 -38.99 80.66 10.78
C THR A 223 -39.77 81.97 10.57
N LEU A 224 -40.78 82.26 11.39
CA LEU A 224 -41.41 83.59 11.44
C LEU A 224 -40.64 84.48 12.44
N SER A 225 -39.51 84.98 11.98
CA SER A 225 -38.84 86.19 12.47
C SER A 225 -38.36 86.99 11.28
#